data_AF-A0AAV2NLW9-F1
#
_entry.id   AF-A0AAV2NLW9-F1
#
_cell.length_a   1.000
_cell.length_b   1.000
_cell.length_c   1.000
_cell.angle_alpha   90.00
_cell.angle_beta   90.00
_cell.angle_gamma   90.00
#
_symmetry.space_group_name_H-M   'P 1'
#
loop_
_entity.id
_entity.type
_entity.pdbx_description
1 polymer ?
#
loop_
_entity_poly.entity_id
_entity_poly.type
_entity_poly.pdbx_seq_one_letter_code
_entity_poly.pdbx_strand_id
1 'polypeptide(L)'
;MNVTQAGPPRGRRAYARGRTIPNAQRVANIFPKYQFNSGFPRVSTSSGAANSNAKTPRYNRRENFISTSSHLPSTSRASIGSYNPKSTPYGTSSNADSCVVIALTAGRGDARNEVGLAAIDLQYPYLILCQISDCQTYVNTLTKINILDPIEVLMPETMCEHRDRGNKLYKSIKEKFNALNITPISRIHFNESTGMERMRTLCAREYSTVELIVKQKYYALAAAAALLKYVEYVQHMVYAPKSVRIEFQGSPNTTMIDIESARSLELVVSQSKHTIVSLLGTMDRCLTPMGRRRLRASILQPGCDERLILDRQSCVAELVADRSLCTSLQPVVQRLFGTDRLLTLAIKPLHVNDMQNAERNLNYVLLLKSCLDTVPELEAILVTGTHPFFVKMRKVLRS
;
A
#
# COMPACT_ATOMS: atom_id res chain seq x y z
N MET A 1 -45.28 68.89 8.84
CA MET A 1 -44.18 68.94 7.85
C MET A 1 -44.05 70.40 7.46
N ASN A 2 -43.30 71.25 8.17
CA ASN A 2 -42.05 71.09 8.91
C ASN A 2 -40.84 70.71 8.04
N VAL A 3 -39.68 71.38 8.11
CA VAL A 3 -39.39 72.83 8.32
C VAL A 3 -37.90 73.08 8.02
N THR A 4 -37.59 74.20 7.35
CA THR A 4 -36.28 74.89 7.17
C THR A 4 -35.00 74.14 6.76
N GLN A 5 -34.18 74.85 5.98
CA GLN A 5 -32.77 74.60 5.71
C GLN A 5 -31.89 74.64 6.98
N ALA A 6 -30.71 74.00 6.94
CA ALA A 6 -29.42 74.65 7.27
C ALA A 6 -28.22 73.81 6.75
N GLY A 7 -27.07 74.46 6.57
CA GLY A 7 -25.85 73.88 5.98
C GLY A 7 -24.82 73.29 6.98
N PRO A 8 -23.61 72.95 6.50
CA PRO A 8 -22.63 72.10 7.19
C PRO A 8 -21.58 72.88 8.01
N PRO A 9 -20.73 72.16 8.77
CA PRO A 9 -19.32 72.57 8.85
C PRO A 9 -18.28 71.43 8.80
N ARG A 10 -17.00 71.84 8.74
CA ARG A 10 -15.78 71.02 8.61
C ARG A 10 -15.06 70.80 9.96
N GLY A 11 -14.21 69.77 10.03
CA GLY A 11 -13.03 69.71 10.94
C GLY A 11 -13.16 68.79 12.16
N ARG A 12 -12.10 68.60 12.98
CA ARG A 12 -10.73 69.17 12.93
C ARG A 12 -9.78 68.42 13.91
N ARG A 13 -8.49 68.29 13.57
CA ARG A 13 -7.33 67.89 14.45
C ARG A 13 -7.40 66.45 15.03
N ALA A 14 -6.34 65.63 15.14
CA ALA A 14 -4.89 65.78 15.31
C ALA A 14 -4.41 66.08 16.75
N TYR A 15 -3.71 65.11 17.37
CA TYR A 15 -2.66 65.30 18.38
C TYR A 15 -1.73 64.08 18.44
N ALA A 16 -0.56 64.23 19.05
CA ALA A 16 0.53 63.24 19.02
C ALA A 16 1.07 62.94 20.43
N ARG A 17 1.76 61.79 20.59
CA ARG A 17 2.96 61.61 21.43
C ARG A 17 3.53 60.20 21.26
N GLY A 18 4.85 60.08 21.18
CA GLY A 18 5.56 58.80 21.33
C GLY A 18 5.89 58.50 22.80
N ARG A 19 6.18 57.23 23.09
CA ARG A 19 6.86 56.77 24.31
C ARG A 19 7.83 55.63 23.94
N THR A 20 8.98 55.61 24.60
CA THR A 20 10.01 54.56 24.54
C THR A 20 9.92 53.66 25.80
N ILE A 21 10.90 52.76 26.00
CA ILE A 21 11.13 51.89 27.19
C ILE A 21 10.28 50.59 27.20
N PRO A 22 10.79 49.38 27.59
CA PRO A 22 12.17 48.89 27.78
C PRO A 22 12.50 47.56 27.03
N ASN A 23 13.71 47.03 27.23
CA ASN A 23 14.04 45.61 27.03
C ASN A 23 13.38 44.71 28.10
N ALA A 24 12.88 43.52 27.73
CA ALA A 24 13.16 42.23 28.41
C ALA A 24 12.34 41.04 27.85
N GLN A 25 13.02 39.90 27.69
CA GLN A 25 12.57 38.49 27.72
C GLN A 25 11.06 38.14 27.67
N ARG A 26 10.68 37.30 26.69
CA ARG A 26 9.95 36.04 27.01
C ARG A 26 10.16 34.93 25.98
N VAL A 27 10.51 33.75 26.48
CA VAL A 27 10.49 32.47 25.76
C VAL A 27 9.16 31.75 26.08
N ALA A 28 8.54 31.07 25.10
CA ALA A 28 7.91 29.74 25.24
C ALA A 28 6.89 29.41 24.11
N ASN A 29 6.66 28.11 23.91
CA ASN A 29 5.48 27.48 23.29
C ASN A 29 5.27 27.64 21.76
N ILE A 30 5.99 26.82 20.97
CA ILE A 30 5.62 26.46 19.58
C ILE A 30 5.49 24.92 19.44
N PHE A 31 4.98 24.24 20.48
CA PHE A 31 4.69 22.81 20.48
C PHE A 31 3.41 22.50 21.27
N PRO A 32 2.43 21.77 20.72
CA PRO A 32 1.43 21.08 21.53
C PRO A 32 2.08 19.89 22.24
N LYS A 33 1.76 19.67 23.51
CA LYS A 33 2.29 18.55 24.31
C LYS A 33 1.63 17.23 23.93
N TYR A 34 2.19 16.50 22.97
CA TYR A 34 1.88 15.08 22.76
C TYR A 34 3.16 14.26 22.80
N GLN A 35 3.33 13.50 23.90
CA GLN A 35 4.32 12.44 23.98
C GLN A 35 3.80 11.24 23.18
N PHE A 36 4.38 10.98 22.01
CA PHE A 36 4.20 9.70 21.35
C PHE A 36 4.93 8.63 22.15
N ASN A 37 4.17 7.68 22.71
CA ASN A 37 4.73 6.59 23.48
C ASN A 37 5.38 5.58 22.51
N SER A 38 6.71 5.60 22.38
CA SER A 38 7.48 4.83 21.39
C SER A 38 7.57 3.34 21.75
N GLY A 39 6.43 2.66 21.71
CA GLY A 39 6.27 1.26 22.07
C GLY A 39 6.80 0.29 21.02
N PHE A 40 8.13 0.16 20.92
CA PHE A 40 8.75 -0.99 20.24
C PHE A 40 8.37 -2.30 20.97
N PRO A 41 7.84 -3.32 20.27
CA PRO A 41 7.62 -4.64 20.87
C PRO A 41 8.97 -5.33 21.18
N ARG A 42 9.48 -5.16 22.41
CA ARG A 42 10.61 -5.96 22.89
C ARG A 42 10.18 -7.41 23.03
N VAL A 43 10.76 -8.30 22.23
CA VAL A 43 10.63 -9.75 22.40
C VAL A 43 11.32 -10.15 23.70
N SER A 44 10.53 -10.49 24.72
CA SER A 44 11.03 -10.95 26.02
C SER A 44 11.39 -12.43 25.98
N THR A 45 12.68 -12.74 25.81
CA THR A 45 13.21 -14.10 25.95
C THR A 45 13.23 -14.52 27.43
N SER A 46 12.29 -15.36 27.86
CA SER A 46 12.25 -15.92 29.21
C SER A 46 12.45 -17.44 29.20
N SER A 47 13.71 -17.87 29.31
CA SER A 47 14.04 -19.26 29.66
C SER A 47 13.65 -19.53 31.12
N GLY A 48 12.70 -20.45 31.35
CA GLY A 48 12.27 -20.84 32.69
C GLY A 48 12.43 -22.34 32.90
N ALA A 49 13.16 -22.74 33.95
CA ALA A 49 13.39 -24.13 34.30
C ALA A 49 13.06 -24.42 35.78
N ALA A 50 12.34 -25.52 35.99
CA ALA A 50 12.18 -26.30 37.22
C ALA A 50 11.58 -25.66 38.51
N ASN A 51 10.58 -26.37 39.04
CA ASN A 51 10.27 -26.57 40.47
C ASN A 51 9.69 -25.38 41.31
N SER A 52 8.82 -25.61 42.30
CA SER A 52 8.14 -26.86 42.76
C SER A 52 6.89 -26.58 43.64
N ASN A 53 6.20 -27.66 44.06
CA ASN A 53 5.34 -27.77 45.25
C ASN A 53 3.92 -27.15 45.26
N ALA A 54 2.98 -27.94 44.73
CA ALA A 54 1.84 -28.53 45.45
C ALA A 54 0.96 -27.68 46.42
N LYS A 55 -0.35 -27.64 46.12
CA LYS A 55 -1.41 -28.31 46.93
C LYS A 55 -2.78 -28.35 46.22
N THR A 56 -3.52 -29.42 46.49
CA THR A 56 -4.97 -29.64 46.20
C THR A 56 -5.81 -29.16 47.43
N PRO A 57 -7.18 -29.20 47.51
CA PRO A 57 -8.12 -30.09 46.78
C PRO A 57 -9.59 -29.63 46.50
N ARG A 58 -10.33 -30.46 45.72
CA ARG A 58 -11.83 -30.59 45.63
C ARG A 58 -12.57 -29.33 45.08
N TYR A 59 -13.78 -29.35 44.50
CA TYR A 59 -14.84 -30.35 44.20
C TYR A 59 -15.73 -29.76 43.04
N ASN A 60 -16.77 -30.36 42.41
CA ASN A 60 -17.48 -31.65 42.42
C ASN A 60 -18.33 -31.81 41.10
N ARG A 61 -19.02 -32.95 40.95
CA ARG A 61 -20.31 -33.17 40.23
C ARG A 61 -20.37 -33.14 38.68
N ARG A 62 -20.39 -34.37 38.10
CA ARG A 62 -21.37 -35.01 37.14
C ARG A 62 -21.85 -34.24 35.86
N GLU A 63 -22.34 -34.86 34.78
CA GLU A 63 -22.97 -36.19 34.55
C GLU A 63 -22.41 -36.96 33.33
N ASN A 64 -22.89 -38.20 33.13
CA ASN A 64 -22.44 -39.17 32.12
C ASN A 64 -23.22 -39.02 30.79
N PHE A 65 -22.68 -39.58 29.70
CA PHE A 65 -23.40 -40.62 28.93
C PHE A 65 -22.40 -41.55 28.18
N ILE A 66 -22.91 -42.57 27.48
CA ILE A 66 -22.24 -43.88 27.32
C ILE A 66 -21.74 -44.15 25.89
N SER A 67 -20.65 -44.93 25.82
CA SER A 67 -19.94 -45.38 24.62
C SER A 67 -20.77 -46.18 23.61
N THR A 68 -20.25 -46.30 22.39
CA THR A 68 -20.41 -47.52 21.56
C THR A 68 -19.16 -47.72 20.72
N SER A 69 -18.78 -48.98 20.47
CA SER A 69 -17.52 -49.35 19.81
C SER A 69 -17.71 -50.53 18.86
N SER A 70 -16.96 -50.57 17.76
CA SER A 70 -16.83 -51.75 16.91
C SER A 70 -15.37 -51.95 16.46
N HIS A 71 -15.03 -53.20 16.15
CA HIS A 71 -13.66 -53.71 16.25
C HIS A 71 -12.87 -53.67 14.93
N LEU A 72 -11.54 -53.47 15.06
CA LEU A 72 -10.42 -54.28 14.51
C LEU A 72 -10.76 -55.38 13.47
N PRO A 73 -9.88 -55.63 12.46
CA PRO A 73 -8.51 -56.06 12.77
C PRO A 73 -7.36 -55.57 11.87
N SER A 74 -6.16 -55.92 12.30
CA SER A 74 -4.86 -55.57 11.73
C SER A 74 -4.48 -56.37 10.48
N THR A 75 -3.57 -55.84 9.66
CA THR A 75 -2.64 -56.66 8.86
C THR A 75 -1.31 -55.93 8.71
N SER A 76 -0.20 -56.63 8.95
CA SER A 76 1.15 -56.07 8.86
C SER A 76 1.89 -56.64 7.64
N ARG A 77 2.63 -55.79 6.93
CA ARG A 77 3.72 -56.18 6.02
C ARG A 77 4.89 -55.23 6.16
N ALA A 78 6.09 -55.75 5.91
CA ALA A 78 7.32 -55.15 6.37
C ALA A 78 7.96 -54.14 5.38
N SER A 79 8.77 -53.27 5.97
CA SER A 79 9.82 -52.44 5.40
C SER A 79 10.34 -52.76 3.98
N ILE A 80 10.42 -51.72 3.15
CA ILE A 80 11.66 -51.35 2.42
C ILE A 80 11.91 -49.87 2.71
N GLY A 81 13.15 -49.50 3.01
CA GLY A 81 13.53 -48.10 3.28
C GLY A 81 13.83 -47.34 1.98
N SER A 82 13.40 -46.08 1.91
CA SER A 82 13.91 -45.12 0.92
C SER A 82 14.17 -43.78 1.59
N TYR A 83 15.33 -43.19 1.30
CA TYR A 83 15.75 -41.91 1.86
C TYR A 83 15.06 -40.77 1.11
N ASN A 84 14.08 -40.12 1.75
CA ASN A 84 13.61 -38.81 1.30
C ASN A 84 14.34 -37.70 2.07
N PRO A 85 14.92 -36.69 1.39
CA PRO A 85 15.57 -35.57 2.06
C PRO A 85 14.55 -34.75 2.86
N LYS A 86 15.04 -34.04 3.89
CA LYS A 86 14.20 -33.21 4.77
C LYS A 86 13.57 -32.07 3.96
N SER A 87 12.31 -32.24 3.55
CA SER A 87 11.48 -31.13 3.09
C SER A 87 11.36 -30.11 4.22
N THR A 88 12.01 -28.96 4.06
CA THR A 88 11.82 -27.81 4.96
C THR A 88 10.36 -27.37 4.85
N PRO A 89 9.59 -27.28 5.94
CA PRO A 89 8.19 -26.88 5.86
C PRO A 89 8.12 -25.46 5.28
N TYR A 90 7.49 -25.34 4.11
CA TYR A 90 7.37 -24.07 3.39
C TYR A 90 6.41 -23.17 4.15
N GLY A 91 6.95 -22.33 5.04
CA GLY A 91 6.19 -21.54 6.00
C GLY A 91 5.19 -20.61 5.32
N THR A 92 3.91 -20.93 5.41
CA THR A 92 2.82 -20.16 4.82
C THR A 92 2.53 -18.89 5.63
N SER A 93 3.28 -17.82 5.40
CA SER A 93 2.81 -16.47 5.72
C SER A 93 1.82 -16.03 4.64
N SER A 94 0.52 -16.00 4.97
CA SER A 94 -0.52 -15.50 4.06
C SER A 94 -0.43 -13.98 3.85
N ASN A 95 0.34 -13.28 4.69
CA ASN A 95 0.89 -11.98 4.36
C ASN A 95 2.13 -12.17 3.47
N ALA A 96 2.06 -11.64 2.25
CA ALA A 96 3.19 -10.84 1.79
C ALA A 96 3.03 -9.48 2.47
N ASP A 97 4.07 -8.94 3.11
CA ASP A 97 3.94 -7.73 3.91
C ASP A 97 3.68 -6.51 3.04
N SER A 98 2.39 -6.17 2.87
CA SER A 98 1.89 -5.01 2.15
C SER A 98 2.17 -3.75 2.96
N CYS A 99 3.38 -3.20 2.86
CA CYS A 99 3.75 -1.93 3.50
C CYS A 99 3.10 -0.71 2.80
N VAL A 100 1.85 -0.84 2.35
CA VAL A 100 1.10 0.22 1.66
C VAL A 100 0.39 1.09 2.68
N VAL A 101 0.64 2.40 2.62
CA VAL A 101 -0.06 3.43 3.39
C VAL A 101 -0.90 4.27 2.43
N ILE A 102 -2.15 4.53 2.80
CA ILE A 102 -3.13 5.25 1.98
C ILE A 102 -3.57 6.52 2.69
N ALA A 103 -3.62 7.65 2.00
CA ALA A 103 -4.35 8.83 2.45
C ALA A 103 -5.68 8.98 1.70
N LEU A 104 -6.75 9.28 2.43
CA LEU A 104 -8.10 9.49 1.91
C LEU A 104 -8.61 10.88 2.28
N THR A 105 -9.27 11.55 1.34
CA THR A 105 -10.01 12.80 1.60
C THR A 105 -11.30 12.84 0.80
N ALA A 106 -12.38 13.36 1.37
CA ALA A 106 -13.69 13.40 0.72
C ALA A 106 -14.17 14.85 0.52
N GLY A 107 -14.80 15.09 -0.63
CA GLY A 107 -15.42 16.37 -0.95
C GLY A 107 -16.63 16.72 -0.09
N ARG A 108 -17.01 18.00 -0.12
CA ARG A 108 -18.11 18.60 0.65
C ARG A 108 -18.89 19.55 -0.26
N GLY A 109 -20.13 19.86 0.10
CA GLY A 109 -21.03 20.64 -0.77
C GLY A 109 -21.34 19.84 -2.04
N ASP A 110 -21.19 20.47 -3.20
CA ASP A 110 -21.55 19.88 -4.50
C ASP A 110 -20.60 18.73 -4.91
N ALA A 111 -19.34 18.75 -4.44
CA ALA A 111 -18.38 17.66 -4.61
C ALA A 111 -18.57 16.51 -3.59
N ARG A 112 -19.75 16.37 -3.00
CA ARG A 112 -20.05 15.30 -2.04
C ARG A 112 -20.02 13.92 -2.72
N ASN A 113 -19.40 12.97 -2.03
CA ASN A 113 -19.05 11.63 -2.53
C ASN A 113 -17.93 11.61 -3.59
N GLU A 114 -17.30 12.73 -3.95
CA GLU A 114 -15.95 12.67 -4.54
C GLU A 114 -14.94 12.28 -3.46
N VAL A 115 -14.06 11.33 -3.78
CA VAL A 115 -12.98 10.87 -2.90
C VAL A 115 -11.65 10.97 -3.62
N GLY A 116 -10.71 11.68 -3.01
CA GLY A 116 -9.29 11.62 -3.34
C GLY A 116 -8.61 10.53 -2.54
N LEU A 117 -7.84 9.69 -3.22
CA LEU A 117 -7.06 8.62 -2.64
C LEU A 117 -5.63 8.73 -3.17
N ALA A 118 -4.65 8.74 -2.27
CA ALA A 118 -3.24 8.54 -2.60
C ALA A 118 -2.75 7.30 -1.86
N ALA A 119 -1.97 6.45 -2.51
CA ALA A 119 -1.43 5.22 -1.92
C ALA A 119 0.05 5.08 -2.27
N ILE A 120 0.88 4.73 -1.29
CA ILE A 120 2.32 4.54 -1.47
C ILE A 120 2.78 3.27 -0.75
N ASP A 121 3.62 2.47 -1.40
CA ASP A 121 4.32 1.37 -0.73
C ASP A 121 5.59 1.93 -0.06
N LEU A 122 5.83 1.59 1.20
CA LEU A 122 7.04 2.01 1.91
C LEU A 122 8.27 1.19 1.48
N GLN A 123 8.09 0.00 0.89
CA GLN A 123 9.18 -0.80 0.32
C GLN A 123 9.65 -0.26 -1.04
N TYR A 124 8.73 0.28 -1.84
CA TYR A 124 8.98 0.70 -3.23
C TYR A 124 8.40 2.09 -3.51
N PRO A 125 9.17 3.03 -4.11
CA PRO A 125 8.77 4.39 -4.41
C PRO A 125 7.74 4.46 -5.55
N TYR A 126 6.53 3.99 -5.27
CA TYR A 126 5.41 3.91 -6.20
C TYR A 126 4.17 4.56 -5.57
N LEU A 127 3.82 5.74 -6.07
CA LEU A 127 2.69 6.55 -5.63
C LEU A 127 1.54 6.42 -6.62
N ILE A 128 0.46 5.77 -6.20
CA ILE A 128 -0.80 5.68 -6.95
C ILE A 128 -1.70 6.83 -6.51
N LEU A 129 -2.21 7.61 -7.46
CA LEU A 129 -3.16 8.70 -7.25
C LEU A 129 -4.50 8.36 -7.91
N CYS A 130 -5.59 8.47 -7.16
CA CYS A 130 -6.95 8.27 -7.67
C CYS A 130 -7.84 9.45 -7.26
N GLN A 131 -8.74 9.86 -8.14
CA GLN A 131 -9.94 10.62 -7.75
C GLN A 131 -11.16 9.86 -8.27
N ILE A 132 -12.03 9.49 -7.34
CA ILE A 132 -13.19 8.61 -7.56
C ILE A 132 -14.44 9.43 -7.25
N SER A 133 -15.28 9.66 -8.25
CA SER A 133 -16.65 10.12 -8.02
C SER A 133 -17.47 8.88 -7.65
N ASP A 134 -17.97 8.83 -6.42
CA ASP A 134 -18.53 7.61 -5.81
C ASP A 134 -20.02 7.73 -5.48
N CYS A 135 -20.67 6.61 -5.21
CA CYS A 135 -22.04 6.58 -4.73
C CYS A 135 -22.11 6.86 -3.21
N GLN A 136 -23.31 7.05 -2.66
CA GLN A 136 -23.45 7.40 -1.24
C GLN A 136 -22.97 6.28 -0.27
N THR A 137 -22.83 5.04 -0.74
CA THR A 137 -22.27 3.88 -0.01
C THR A 137 -20.78 3.65 -0.24
N TYR A 138 -20.10 4.52 -1.01
CA TYR A 138 -18.65 4.52 -1.24
C TYR A 138 -18.07 3.20 -1.77
N VAL A 139 -18.83 2.47 -2.59
CA VAL A 139 -18.44 1.12 -3.06
C VAL A 139 -17.13 1.17 -3.85
N ASN A 140 -16.94 2.17 -4.71
CA ASN A 140 -15.75 2.25 -5.55
C ASN A 140 -14.48 2.50 -4.71
N THR A 141 -14.58 3.37 -3.71
CA THR A 141 -13.52 3.68 -2.74
C THR A 141 -13.18 2.47 -1.88
N LEU A 142 -14.20 1.80 -1.31
CA LEU A 142 -14.01 0.62 -0.46
C LEU A 142 -13.36 -0.53 -1.25
N THR A 143 -13.82 -0.78 -2.48
CA THR A 143 -13.19 -1.73 -3.40
C THR A 143 -11.73 -1.36 -3.68
N LYS A 144 -11.41 -0.08 -3.90
CA LYS A 144 -10.03 0.35 -4.13
C LYS A 144 -9.13 0.12 -2.91
N ILE A 145 -9.64 0.31 -1.69
CA ILE A 145 -8.93 -0.04 -0.45
C ILE A 145 -8.66 -1.56 -0.38
N ASN A 146 -9.65 -2.40 -0.71
CA ASN A 146 -9.51 -3.86 -0.74
C ASN A 146 -8.53 -4.37 -1.82
N ILE A 147 -8.40 -3.65 -2.94
CA ILE A 147 -7.41 -3.93 -3.99
C ILE A 147 -5.99 -3.60 -3.51
N LEU A 148 -5.82 -2.47 -2.82
CA LEU A 148 -4.52 -1.94 -2.40
C LEU A 148 -3.99 -2.57 -1.11
N ASP A 149 -4.87 -3.14 -0.28
CA ASP A 149 -4.54 -3.96 0.90
C ASP A 149 -3.57 -3.29 1.90
N PRO A 150 -3.92 -2.10 2.44
CA PRO A 150 -3.01 -1.27 3.23
C PRO A 150 -2.77 -1.80 4.65
N ILE A 151 -1.67 -1.35 5.27
CA ILE A 151 -1.46 -1.45 6.73
C ILE A 151 -2.08 -0.29 7.51
N GLU A 152 -2.21 0.88 6.88
CA GLU A 152 -2.65 2.12 7.54
C GLU A 152 -3.41 3.04 6.58
N VAL A 153 -4.49 3.66 7.09
CA VAL A 153 -5.33 4.61 6.36
C VAL A 153 -5.31 5.97 7.07
N LEU A 154 -4.71 6.96 6.42
CA LEU A 154 -4.63 8.34 6.87
C LEU A 154 -5.87 9.12 6.40
N MET A 155 -6.49 9.90 7.28
CA MET A 155 -7.72 10.64 6.95
C MET A 155 -7.79 11.97 7.73
N PRO A 156 -8.41 13.04 7.20
CA PRO A 156 -8.58 14.29 7.94
C PRO A 156 -9.27 14.08 9.29
N GLU A 157 -8.72 14.64 10.38
CA GLU A 157 -9.33 14.70 11.72
C GLU A 157 -10.84 15.03 11.64
N THR A 158 -11.19 16.03 10.84
CA THR A 158 -12.57 16.49 10.57
C THR A 158 -13.51 15.52 9.83
N MET A 159 -13.07 14.27 9.59
CA MET A 159 -13.87 13.14 9.10
C MET A 159 -13.90 11.98 10.12
N CYS A 160 -12.87 11.87 10.95
CA CYS A 160 -12.66 10.85 11.98
C CYS A 160 -13.08 11.38 13.37
N GLU A 161 -14.38 11.43 13.66
CA GLU A 161 -14.86 12.04 14.92
C GLU A 161 -15.76 11.13 15.77
N HIS A 162 -15.67 11.32 17.09
CA HIS A 162 -15.78 10.25 18.09
C HIS A 162 -17.18 9.92 18.63
N ARG A 163 -18.21 10.70 18.32
CA ARG A 163 -19.60 10.49 18.80
C ARG A 163 -20.62 10.73 17.69
N ASP A 164 -20.92 9.66 16.98
CA ASP A 164 -21.93 9.48 15.91
C ASP A 164 -21.91 10.38 14.66
N ARG A 165 -21.36 11.59 14.70
CA ARG A 165 -21.31 12.51 13.53
C ARG A 165 -20.12 12.28 12.58
N GLY A 166 -19.36 11.20 12.76
CA GLY A 166 -18.28 10.80 11.84
C GLY A 166 -18.80 10.56 10.40
N ASN A 167 -17.97 10.81 9.40
CA ASN A 167 -18.35 10.72 7.99
C ASN A 167 -18.78 9.28 7.62
N LYS A 168 -19.77 9.12 6.73
CA LYS A 168 -20.24 7.81 6.24
C LYS A 168 -19.09 6.93 5.74
N LEU A 169 -18.14 7.50 4.99
CA LEU A 169 -16.94 6.80 4.52
C LEU A 169 -16.11 6.21 5.68
N TYR A 170 -15.92 6.95 6.76
CA TYR A 170 -15.19 6.48 7.95
C TYR A 170 -15.92 5.33 8.65
N LYS A 171 -17.25 5.41 8.76
CA LYS A 171 -18.08 4.31 9.30
C LYS A 171 -17.95 3.06 8.43
N SER A 172 -18.16 3.17 7.12
CA SER A 172 -18.11 2.02 6.20
C SER A 172 -16.73 1.39 6.04
N ILE A 173 -15.63 2.15 6.19
CA ILE A 173 -14.28 1.57 6.28
C ILE A 173 -14.16 0.77 7.58
N LYS A 174 -14.56 1.34 8.73
CA LYS A 174 -14.48 0.66 10.03
C LYS A 174 -15.39 -0.58 10.14
N GLU A 175 -16.51 -0.59 9.41
CA GLU A 175 -17.47 -1.69 9.32
C GLU A 175 -17.01 -2.84 8.41
N LYS A 176 -16.28 -2.55 7.32
CA LYS A 176 -15.78 -3.58 6.38
C LYS A 176 -14.34 -4.03 6.65
N PHE A 177 -13.55 -3.24 7.38
CA PHE A 177 -12.12 -3.47 7.61
C PHE A 177 -11.72 -3.29 9.08
N ASN A 178 -12.32 -4.08 9.99
CA ASN A 178 -12.17 -3.96 11.44
C ASN A 178 -10.71 -4.01 11.97
N ALA A 179 -9.77 -4.51 11.16
CA ALA A 179 -8.35 -4.64 11.51
C ALA A 179 -7.46 -3.51 10.95
N LEU A 180 -7.99 -2.58 10.13
CA LEU A 180 -7.21 -1.45 9.60
C LEU A 180 -7.11 -0.32 10.61
N ASN A 181 -5.88 0.14 10.85
CA ASN A 181 -5.62 1.35 11.62
C ASN A 181 -5.99 2.59 10.79
N ILE A 182 -6.86 3.44 11.35
CA ILE A 182 -7.22 4.74 10.76
C ILE A 182 -6.56 5.84 11.59
N THR A 183 -5.55 6.49 11.02
CA THR A 183 -4.77 7.53 11.69
C THR A 183 -5.27 8.92 11.28
N PRO A 184 -5.78 9.73 12.23
CA PRO A 184 -6.26 11.07 11.92
C PRO A 184 -5.07 12.02 11.67
N ILE A 185 -5.16 12.81 10.61
CA ILE A 185 -4.17 13.85 10.25
C ILE A 185 -4.86 15.21 10.16
N SER A 186 -4.19 16.27 10.61
CA SER A 186 -4.77 17.61 10.56
C SER A 186 -5.04 18.10 9.14
N ARG A 187 -6.24 18.66 8.93
CA ARG A 187 -6.75 19.01 7.60
C ARG A 187 -5.85 19.99 6.84
N ILE A 188 -5.05 20.79 7.55
CA ILE A 188 -4.07 21.72 6.97
C ILE A 188 -2.98 21.05 6.10
N HIS A 189 -2.81 19.72 6.17
CA HIS A 189 -1.87 18.98 5.33
C HIS A 189 -2.49 18.44 4.03
N PHE A 190 -3.82 18.54 3.88
CA PHE A 190 -4.52 18.12 2.66
C PHE A 190 -4.68 19.31 1.70
N ASN A 191 -3.58 19.69 1.04
CA ASN A 191 -3.48 20.85 0.14
C ASN A 191 -3.08 20.42 -1.28
N GLU A 192 -3.88 20.79 -2.28
CA GLU A 192 -3.65 20.45 -3.70
C GLU A 192 -2.31 20.99 -4.24
N SER A 193 -2.01 22.26 -3.97
CA SER A 193 -0.86 22.95 -4.55
C SER A 193 0.47 22.43 -3.98
N THR A 194 0.50 22.13 -2.66
CA THR A 194 1.62 21.42 -2.00
C THR A 194 1.78 20.00 -2.56
N GLY A 195 0.69 19.30 -2.82
CA GLY A 195 0.72 17.97 -3.44
C GLY A 195 1.32 18.02 -4.85
N MET A 196 0.96 19.05 -5.61
CA MET A 196 1.45 19.29 -6.97
C MET A 196 2.96 19.58 -7.02
N GLU A 197 3.46 20.41 -6.10
CA GLU A 197 4.89 20.73 -5.95
C GLU A 197 5.71 19.49 -5.56
N ARG A 198 5.26 18.75 -4.55
CA ARG A 198 5.91 17.51 -4.10
C ARG A 198 5.92 16.44 -5.19
N MET A 199 4.82 16.31 -5.94
CA MET A 199 4.72 15.40 -7.07
C MET A 199 5.74 15.76 -8.17
N ARG A 200 5.83 17.02 -8.61
CA ARG A 200 6.83 17.46 -9.60
C ARG A 200 8.27 17.20 -9.16
N THR A 201 8.55 17.35 -7.87
CA THR A 201 9.89 17.15 -7.29
C THR A 201 10.30 15.68 -7.29
N LEU A 202 9.35 14.77 -7.05
CA LEU A 202 9.61 13.34 -6.86
C LEU A 202 9.38 12.48 -8.11
N CYS A 203 8.56 12.93 -9.07
CA CYS A 203 8.19 12.14 -10.26
C CYS A 203 9.39 11.83 -11.16
N ALA A 204 9.63 10.54 -11.42
CA ALA A 204 10.63 10.11 -12.40
C ALA A 204 10.21 10.51 -13.84
N ARG A 205 11.21 10.79 -14.70
CA ARG A 205 11.00 11.50 -15.98
C ARG A 205 10.09 10.73 -16.93
N GLU A 206 10.12 9.41 -16.83
CA GLU A 206 9.39 8.42 -17.63
C GLU A 206 7.88 8.51 -17.39
N TYR A 207 7.47 9.06 -16.23
CA TYR A 207 6.07 9.20 -15.80
C TYR A 207 5.59 10.67 -15.78
N SER A 208 6.38 11.61 -16.32
CA SER A 208 6.07 13.05 -16.36
C SER A 208 4.69 13.39 -16.95
N THR A 209 4.19 12.56 -17.86
CA THR A 209 2.87 12.71 -18.51
C THR A 209 1.71 12.72 -17.52
N VAL A 210 1.86 12.09 -16.36
CA VAL A 210 0.85 12.08 -15.28
C VAL A 210 0.59 13.50 -14.75
N GLU A 211 1.55 14.42 -14.84
CA GLU A 211 1.35 15.83 -14.44
C GLU A 211 0.17 16.48 -15.20
N LEU A 212 -0.05 16.12 -16.46
CA LEU A 212 -1.13 16.68 -17.28
C LEU A 212 -2.52 16.26 -16.79
N ILE A 213 -2.64 15.02 -16.30
CA ILE A 213 -3.91 14.42 -15.87
C ILE A 213 -4.31 14.90 -14.48
N VAL A 214 -3.34 14.92 -13.55
CA VAL A 214 -3.58 15.25 -12.14
C VAL A 214 -3.78 16.75 -11.86
N LYS A 215 -3.38 17.64 -12.78
CA LYS A 215 -3.60 19.10 -12.71
C LYS A 215 -5.06 19.52 -12.45
N GLN A 216 -6.02 18.65 -12.76
CA GLN A 216 -7.44 18.90 -12.57
C GLN A 216 -8.04 18.02 -11.44
N LYS A 217 -7.21 17.36 -10.64
CA LYS A 217 -7.63 16.33 -9.65
C LYS A 217 -7.28 16.77 -8.23
N TYR A 218 -7.97 17.82 -7.79
CA TYR A 218 -7.79 18.48 -6.49
C TYR A 218 -7.72 17.50 -5.31
N TYR A 219 -8.65 16.54 -5.22
CA TYR A 219 -8.70 15.63 -4.07
C TYR A 219 -7.56 14.59 -4.10
N ALA A 220 -7.14 14.13 -5.28
CA ALA A 220 -5.99 13.24 -5.41
C ALA A 220 -4.68 13.94 -4.98
N LEU A 221 -4.47 15.18 -5.42
CA LEU A 221 -3.30 15.99 -5.04
C LEU A 221 -3.32 16.35 -3.54
N ALA A 222 -4.49 16.70 -2.99
CA ALA A 222 -4.64 16.97 -1.56
C ALA A 222 -4.37 15.72 -0.69
N ALA A 223 -4.76 14.51 -1.14
CA ALA A 223 -4.38 13.27 -0.47
C ALA A 223 -2.87 13.00 -0.57
N ALA A 224 -2.26 13.25 -1.74
CA ALA A 224 -0.83 13.08 -1.97
C ALA A 224 0.03 13.98 -1.05
N ALA A 225 -0.39 15.23 -0.83
CA ALA A 225 0.28 16.16 0.08
C ALA A 225 0.35 15.62 1.52
N ALA A 226 -0.77 15.14 2.04
CA ALA A 226 -0.84 14.58 3.38
C ALA A 226 -0.02 13.28 3.51
N LEU A 227 -0.11 12.39 2.52
CA LEU A 227 0.63 11.13 2.50
C LEU A 227 2.14 11.32 2.45
N LEU A 228 2.64 12.12 1.49
CA LEU A 228 4.07 12.37 1.32
C LEU A 228 4.68 13.12 2.52
N LYS A 229 3.88 13.94 3.22
CA LYS A 229 4.28 14.57 4.48
C LYS A 229 4.28 13.58 5.65
N TYR A 230 3.32 12.67 5.72
CA TYR A 230 3.30 11.63 6.75
C TYR A 230 4.52 10.70 6.65
N VAL A 231 4.86 10.25 5.43
CA VAL A 231 6.02 9.36 5.21
C VAL A 231 7.35 10.04 5.56
N GLU A 232 7.50 11.33 5.25
CA GLU A 232 8.70 12.10 5.59
C GLU A 232 8.84 12.35 7.12
N TYR A 233 7.77 12.78 7.79
CA TYR A 233 7.85 13.24 9.18
C TYR A 233 7.56 12.17 10.24
N VAL A 234 6.78 11.12 9.92
CA VAL A 234 6.38 10.06 10.86
C VAL A 234 7.07 8.73 10.56
N GLN A 235 7.20 8.36 9.28
CA GLN A 235 7.94 7.15 8.88
C GLN A 235 9.44 7.40 8.66
N HIS A 236 9.90 8.66 8.74
CA HIS A 236 11.30 9.10 8.59
C HIS A 236 11.97 8.69 7.27
N MET A 237 11.19 8.54 6.20
CA MET A 237 11.65 8.15 4.86
C MET A 237 11.60 9.33 3.89
N VAL A 238 12.73 9.64 3.25
CA VAL A 238 12.81 10.67 2.21
C VAL A 238 13.14 10.02 0.87
N TYR A 239 12.26 10.18 -0.11
CA TYR A 239 12.50 9.76 -1.49
C TYR A 239 13.45 10.72 -2.20
N ALA A 240 14.32 10.21 -3.06
CA ALA A 240 15.18 11.05 -3.88
C ALA A 240 14.37 11.88 -4.92
N PRO A 241 14.85 13.06 -5.33
CA PRO A 241 14.23 13.80 -6.42
C PRO A 241 14.19 12.98 -7.71
N LYS A 242 13.05 13.01 -8.41
CA LYS A 242 12.80 12.27 -9.66
C LYS A 242 13.01 10.75 -9.59
N SER A 243 12.83 10.13 -8.42
CA SER A 243 13.00 8.68 -8.22
C SER A 243 11.70 7.92 -7.89
N VAL A 244 10.55 8.60 -7.85
CA VAL A 244 9.25 8.00 -7.54
C VAL A 244 8.48 7.76 -8.82
N ARG A 245 8.02 6.52 -9.03
CA ARG A 245 7.01 6.22 -10.05
C ARG A 245 5.68 6.77 -9.55
N ILE A 246 5.10 7.72 -10.26
CA ILE A 246 3.78 8.28 -9.94
C ILE A 246 2.81 7.86 -11.05
N GLU A 247 1.64 7.36 -10.68
CA GLU A 247 0.63 6.87 -11.62
C GLU A 247 -0.76 7.40 -11.22
N PHE A 248 -1.51 7.97 -12.17
CA PHE A 248 -2.91 8.31 -11.92
C PHE A 248 -3.82 7.19 -12.41
N GLN A 249 -4.53 6.55 -11.48
CA GLN A 249 -5.53 5.52 -11.75
C GLN A 249 -6.93 6.11 -11.60
N GLY A 250 -7.47 6.59 -12.72
CA GLY A 250 -8.88 6.97 -12.81
C GLY A 250 -9.81 5.75 -12.91
N SER A 251 -11.08 5.94 -12.57
CA SER A 251 -12.18 5.16 -13.15
C SER A 251 -12.49 5.80 -14.52
N PRO A 252 -12.52 5.05 -15.66
CA PRO A 252 -13.43 3.91 -15.82
C PRO A 252 -12.92 2.69 -16.61
N ASN A 253 -11.61 2.52 -16.88
CA ASN A 253 -11.10 1.52 -17.84
C ASN A 253 -10.93 0.08 -17.29
N THR A 254 -11.57 -0.27 -16.17
CA THR A 254 -11.46 -1.60 -15.54
C THR A 254 -12.76 -2.01 -14.87
N THR A 255 -13.13 -3.29 -14.92
CA THR A 255 -14.36 -3.80 -14.32
C THR A 255 -14.28 -3.67 -12.80
N MET A 256 -15.27 -2.99 -12.21
CA MET A 256 -15.41 -2.89 -10.76
C MET A 256 -16.00 -4.19 -10.22
N ILE A 257 -15.18 -4.98 -9.53
CA ILE A 257 -15.63 -6.14 -8.73
C ILE A 257 -15.72 -5.65 -7.28
N ASP A 258 -16.91 -5.65 -6.69
CA ASP A 258 -17.08 -5.24 -5.30
C ASP A 258 -16.51 -6.29 -4.30
N ILE A 259 -16.33 -5.88 -3.04
CA ILE A 259 -15.73 -6.71 -1.99
C ILE A 259 -16.52 -8.00 -1.72
N GLU A 260 -17.85 -7.95 -1.81
CA GLU A 260 -18.72 -9.10 -1.53
C GLU A 260 -18.72 -10.07 -2.71
N SER A 261 -18.77 -9.60 -3.96
CA SER A 261 -18.49 -10.45 -5.13
C SER A 261 -17.08 -11.02 -5.13
N ALA A 262 -16.04 -10.23 -4.83
CA ALA A 262 -14.65 -10.71 -4.80
C ALA A 262 -14.40 -11.79 -3.73
N ARG A 263 -15.13 -11.73 -2.61
CA ARG A 263 -15.14 -12.76 -1.57
C ARG A 263 -15.97 -13.99 -1.96
N SER A 264 -17.15 -13.77 -2.55
CA SER A 264 -18.07 -14.84 -2.98
C SER A 264 -17.49 -15.69 -4.11
N LEU A 265 -16.70 -15.08 -4.99
CA LEU A 265 -15.97 -15.73 -6.09
C LEU A 265 -14.58 -16.25 -5.65
N GLU A 266 -14.23 -16.17 -4.36
CA GLU A 266 -12.94 -16.58 -3.78
C GLU A 266 -11.70 -16.13 -4.58
N LEU A 267 -11.70 -14.89 -5.07
CA LEU A 267 -10.71 -14.45 -6.08
C LEU A 267 -9.26 -14.47 -5.57
N VAL A 268 -9.06 -14.26 -4.27
CA VAL A 268 -7.74 -14.09 -3.63
C VAL A 268 -7.57 -14.92 -2.36
N VAL A 269 -8.66 -15.12 -1.60
CA VAL A 269 -8.71 -15.88 -0.34
C VAL A 269 -9.93 -16.78 -0.40
N SER A 270 -9.76 -18.06 -0.03
CA SER A 270 -10.89 -18.98 0.12
C SER A 270 -11.62 -18.75 1.44
N GLN A 271 -12.93 -18.95 1.45
CA GLN A 271 -13.76 -18.98 2.65
C GLN A 271 -13.59 -20.32 3.38
N SER A 272 -13.26 -21.39 2.64
CA SER A 272 -12.67 -22.59 3.22
C SER A 272 -11.28 -22.27 3.78
N LYS A 273 -10.86 -22.91 4.87
CA LYS A 273 -9.53 -22.68 5.47
C LYS A 273 -8.38 -23.32 4.67
N HIS A 274 -8.60 -23.68 3.41
CA HIS A 274 -7.63 -24.32 2.53
C HIS A 274 -7.15 -23.33 1.46
N THR A 275 -5.85 -23.01 1.48
CA THR A 275 -5.24 -21.92 0.69
C THR A 275 -5.26 -22.13 -0.84
N ILE A 276 -5.49 -23.37 -1.31
CA ILE A 276 -5.36 -23.78 -2.71
C ILE A 276 -6.64 -23.47 -3.53
N VAL A 277 -7.79 -23.29 -2.88
CA VAL A 277 -9.12 -23.24 -3.55
C VAL A 277 -9.41 -21.89 -4.24
N SER A 278 -8.72 -20.82 -3.86
CA SER A 278 -8.90 -19.49 -4.46
C SER A 278 -8.43 -19.40 -5.92
N LEU A 279 -9.00 -18.47 -6.70
CA LEU A 279 -8.59 -18.25 -8.09
C LEU A 279 -7.10 -17.85 -8.20
N LEU A 280 -6.64 -16.91 -7.37
CA LEU A 280 -5.21 -16.56 -7.27
C LEU A 280 -4.37 -17.77 -6.85
N GLY A 281 -4.83 -18.59 -5.89
CA GLY A 281 -4.11 -19.81 -5.47
C GLY A 281 -3.97 -20.87 -6.57
N THR A 282 -4.95 -20.92 -7.48
CA THR A 282 -4.92 -21.82 -8.65
C THR A 282 -4.01 -21.27 -9.75
N MET A 283 -4.16 -19.98 -10.09
CA MET A 283 -3.46 -19.32 -11.20
C MET A 283 -2.00 -18.95 -10.90
N ASP A 284 -1.62 -18.73 -9.64
CA ASP A 284 -0.29 -18.19 -9.34
C ASP A 284 0.83 -19.22 -9.55
N ARG A 285 1.58 -19.01 -10.63
CA ARG A 285 2.85 -19.65 -10.96
C ARG A 285 3.95 -18.59 -11.18
N CYS A 286 3.80 -17.38 -10.62
CA CYS A 286 4.77 -16.31 -10.79
C CYS A 286 6.07 -16.58 -10.02
N LEU A 287 7.20 -16.47 -10.72
CA LEU A 287 8.54 -16.71 -10.16
C LEU A 287 9.07 -15.54 -9.31
N THR A 288 8.37 -14.39 -9.27
CA THR A 288 8.75 -13.21 -8.49
C THR A 288 7.57 -12.62 -7.70
N PRO A 289 7.82 -11.99 -6.54
CA PRO A 289 6.75 -11.34 -5.75
C PRO A 289 6.02 -10.24 -6.53
N MET A 290 6.74 -9.48 -7.36
CA MET A 290 6.14 -8.50 -8.27
C MET A 290 5.18 -9.14 -9.28
N GLY A 291 5.52 -10.33 -9.81
CA GLY A 291 4.62 -11.11 -10.65
C GLY A 291 3.31 -11.45 -9.92
N ARG A 292 3.41 -12.04 -8.72
CA ARG A 292 2.23 -12.39 -7.89
C ARG A 292 1.39 -11.16 -7.53
N ARG A 293 2.00 -10.04 -7.14
CA ARG A 293 1.29 -8.76 -6.88
C ARG A 293 0.56 -8.26 -8.13
N ARG A 294 1.20 -8.29 -9.31
CA ARG A 294 0.61 -7.88 -10.59
C ARG A 294 -0.50 -8.82 -11.07
N LEU A 295 -0.41 -10.11 -10.75
CA LEU A 295 -1.46 -11.10 -11.00
C LEU A 295 -2.68 -10.84 -10.10
N ARG A 296 -2.50 -10.68 -8.78
CA ARG A 296 -3.58 -10.29 -7.85
C ARG A 296 -4.29 -9.01 -8.31
N ALA A 297 -3.53 -7.98 -8.69
CA ALA A 297 -4.09 -6.74 -9.22
C ALA A 297 -4.88 -6.96 -10.53
N SER A 298 -4.38 -7.80 -11.44
CA SER A 298 -5.08 -8.14 -12.69
C SER A 298 -6.39 -8.93 -12.46
N ILE A 299 -6.46 -9.74 -11.40
CA ILE A 299 -7.65 -10.53 -11.04
C ILE A 299 -8.71 -9.65 -10.35
N LEU A 300 -8.30 -8.79 -9.41
CA LEU A 300 -9.23 -7.92 -8.68
C LEU A 300 -9.69 -6.70 -9.48
N GLN A 301 -8.92 -6.27 -10.48
CA GLN A 301 -9.21 -5.10 -11.30
C GLN A 301 -8.90 -5.39 -12.80
N PRO A 302 -9.67 -6.27 -13.46
CA PRO A 302 -9.45 -6.62 -14.86
C PRO A 302 -9.77 -5.45 -15.81
N GLY A 303 -9.07 -5.38 -16.94
CA GLY A 303 -9.21 -4.28 -17.92
C GLY A 303 -10.50 -4.37 -18.74
N CYS A 304 -11.04 -3.21 -19.13
CA CYS A 304 -12.13 -3.09 -20.11
C CYS A 304 -11.66 -2.66 -21.51
N ASP A 305 -10.38 -2.31 -21.67
CA ASP A 305 -9.80 -1.95 -22.97
C ASP A 305 -9.54 -3.22 -23.81
N GLU A 306 -10.36 -3.40 -24.85
CA GLU A 306 -10.27 -4.49 -25.82
C GLU A 306 -8.87 -4.65 -26.40
N ARG A 307 -8.17 -3.54 -26.71
CA ARG A 307 -6.82 -3.60 -27.31
C ARG A 307 -5.83 -4.17 -26.32
N LEU A 308 -5.89 -3.73 -25.06
CA LEU A 308 -5.07 -4.26 -23.97
C LEU A 308 -5.39 -5.74 -23.65
N ILE A 309 -6.64 -6.18 -23.85
CA ILE A 309 -7.03 -7.58 -23.69
C ILE A 309 -6.43 -8.42 -24.83
N LEU A 310 -6.62 -8.00 -26.09
CA LEU A 310 -6.10 -8.69 -27.27
C LEU A 310 -4.57 -8.75 -27.26
N ASP A 311 -3.87 -7.64 -26.99
CA ASP A 311 -2.40 -7.61 -26.83
C ASP A 311 -1.90 -8.62 -25.79
N ARG A 312 -2.63 -8.78 -24.66
CA ARG A 312 -2.29 -9.76 -23.63
C ARG A 312 -2.56 -11.20 -24.08
N GLN A 313 -3.67 -11.44 -24.79
CA GLN A 313 -4.02 -12.75 -25.33
C GLN A 313 -3.02 -13.19 -26.41
N SER A 314 -2.67 -12.32 -27.37
CA SER A 314 -1.66 -12.58 -28.40
C SER A 314 -0.27 -12.83 -27.82
N CYS A 315 0.13 -12.07 -26.79
CA CYS A 315 1.40 -12.30 -26.09
C CYS A 315 1.45 -13.65 -25.34
N VAL A 316 0.31 -14.12 -24.83
CA VAL A 316 0.20 -15.46 -24.21
C VAL A 316 0.16 -16.56 -25.27
N ALA A 317 -0.53 -16.34 -26.39
CA ALA A 317 -0.59 -17.30 -27.49
C ALA A 317 0.80 -17.61 -28.07
N GLU A 318 1.67 -16.60 -28.23
CA GLU A 318 3.06 -16.82 -28.64
C GLU A 318 3.83 -17.67 -27.62
N LEU A 319 3.71 -17.39 -26.32
CA LEU A 319 4.38 -18.18 -25.26
C LEU A 319 3.84 -19.60 -25.08
N VAL A 320 2.63 -19.88 -25.57
CA VAL A 320 2.03 -21.22 -25.60
C VAL A 320 2.47 -21.99 -26.85
N ALA A 321 2.63 -21.30 -27.99
CA ALA A 321 3.13 -21.88 -29.23
C ALA A 321 4.65 -22.15 -29.15
N ASP A 322 5.46 -21.15 -28.79
CA ASP A 322 6.89 -21.32 -28.53
C ASP A 322 7.15 -21.66 -27.06
N ARG A 323 7.01 -22.96 -26.76
CA ARG A 323 7.37 -23.54 -25.47
C ARG A 323 8.87 -23.44 -25.17
N SER A 324 9.74 -23.24 -26.17
CA SER A 324 11.19 -23.12 -25.96
C SER A 324 11.55 -21.74 -25.39
N LEU A 325 10.99 -20.66 -25.95
CA LEU A 325 11.06 -19.30 -25.40
C LEU A 325 10.50 -19.26 -23.97
N CYS A 326 9.32 -19.86 -23.75
CA CYS A 326 8.69 -19.90 -22.43
C CYS A 326 9.56 -20.61 -21.39
N THR A 327 10.20 -21.74 -21.76
CA THR A 327 11.08 -22.51 -20.87
C THR A 327 12.41 -21.77 -20.61
N SER A 328 12.97 -21.11 -21.63
CA SER A 328 14.21 -20.32 -21.53
C SER A 328 14.06 -19.06 -20.67
N LEU A 329 12.88 -18.42 -20.69
CA LEU A 329 12.61 -17.23 -19.87
C LEU A 329 12.54 -17.53 -18.37
N GLN A 330 12.06 -18.71 -17.95
CA GLN A 330 11.86 -19.06 -16.54
C GLN A 330 13.12 -18.89 -15.65
N PRO A 331 14.29 -19.50 -15.96
CA PRO A 331 15.48 -19.37 -15.12
C PRO A 331 16.09 -17.95 -15.10
N VAL A 332 15.80 -17.11 -16.09
CA VAL A 332 16.20 -15.69 -16.09
C VAL A 332 15.26 -14.89 -15.18
N VAL A 333 13.94 -15.03 -15.36
CA VAL A 333 12.94 -14.36 -14.53
C VAL A 333 13.04 -14.78 -13.05
N GLN A 334 13.47 -16.01 -12.77
CA GLN A 334 13.74 -16.46 -11.40
C GLN A 334 14.95 -15.77 -10.77
N ARG A 335 16.03 -15.48 -11.52
CA ARG A 335 17.18 -14.70 -11.03
C ARG A 335 16.84 -13.22 -10.80
N LEU A 336 15.78 -12.71 -11.42
CA LEU A 336 15.23 -11.38 -11.15
C LEU A 336 14.37 -11.32 -9.85
N PHE A 337 14.33 -12.39 -9.04
CA PHE A 337 13.67 -12.39 -7.74
C PHE A 337 14.24 -11.30 -6.81
N GLY A 338 13.37 -10.45 -6.26
CA GLY A 338 13.76 -9.38 -5.34
C GLY A 338 14.38 -8.14 -6.01
N THR A 339 14.48 -8.09 -7.35
CA THR A 339 14.83 -6.88 -8.13
C THR A 339 14.08 -5.64 -7.65
N ASP A 340 12.82 -5.81 -7.28
CA ASP A 340 11.96 -4.80 -6.67
C ASP A 340 12.62 -4.07 -5.48
N ARG A 341 13.36 -4.78 -4.62
CA ARG A 341 14.06 -4.21 -3.46
C ARG A 341 15.19 -3.25 -3.83
N LEU A 342 15.66 -3.26 -5.08
CA LEU A 342 16.60 -2.23 -5.57
C LEU A 342 15.94 -0.85 -5.61
N LEU A 343 14.63 -0.77 -5.77
CA LEU A 343 13.91 0.50 -5.69
C LEU A 343 13.93 1.11 -4.28
N THR A 344 14.22 0.31 -3.24
CA THR A 344 14.47 0.81 -1.87
C THR A 344 15.74 1.67 -1.79
N LEU A 345 16.70 1.54 -2.73
CA LEU A 345 17.87 2.46 -2.83
C LEU A 345 17.47 3.91 -3.12
N ALA A 346 16.29 4.14 -3.70
CA ALA A 346 15.72 5.47 -3.92
C ALA A 346 15.11 6.10 -2.65
N ILE A 347 15.12 5.36 -1.53
CA ILE A 347 14.55 5.77 -0.24
C ILE A 347 15.70 6.01 0.74
N LYS A 348 15.96 7.28 1.06
CA LYS A 348 16.96 7.68 2.05
C LYS A 348 16.34 7.72 3.45
N PRO A 349 16.80 6.88 4.41
CA PRO A 349 16.40 7.03 5.79
C PRO A 349 17.02 8.31 6.40
N LEU A 350 16.27 9.02 7.22
CA LEU A 350 16.80 10.13 8.00
C LEU A 350 17.67 9.59 9.15
N HIS A 351 18.99 9.79 9.05
CA HIS A 351 20.00 9.47 10.08
C HIS A 351 20.09 8.00 10.54
N VAL A 352 20.55 7.09 9.66
CA VAL A 352 21.04 5.76 10.07
C VAL A 352 22.39 5.45 9.39
N ASN A 353 23.49 5.87 10.01
CA ASN A 353 24.84 5.39 9.68
C ASN A 353 25.18 4.23 10.63
N ASP A 354 24.65 3.05 10.32
CA ASP A 354 24.80 1.84 11.12
C ASP A 354 25.37 0.70 10.25
N MET A 355 26.06 -0.26 10.87
CA MET A 355 26.66 -1.43 10.22
C MET A 355 25.61 -2.23 9.44
N GLN A 356 24.42 -2.41 10.00
CA GLN A 356 23.30 -3.08 9.30
C GLN A 356 22.87 -2.34 8.03
N ASN A 357 22.97 -1.01 7.99
CA ASN A 357 22.66 -0.23 6.78
C ASN A 357 23.78 -0.38 5.72
N ALA A 358 25.04 -0.48 6.15
CA ALA A 358 26.16 -0.76 5.25
C ALA A 358 26.06 -2.16 4.64
N GLU A 359 25.78 -3.20 5.45
CA GLU A 359 25.51 -4.56 4.99
C GLU A 359 24.32 -4.64 4.04
N ARG A 360 23.21 -3.96 4.37
CA ARG A 360 22.02 -3.87 3.50
C ARG A 360 22.35 -3.23 2.16
N ASN A 361 23.10 -2.13 2.15
CA ASN A 361 23.51 -1.44 0.93
C ASN A 361 24.47 -2.29 0.09
N LEU A 362 25.41 -3.02 0.71
CA LEU A 362 26.28 -3.97 0.02
C LEU A 362 25.47 -5.11 -0.63
N ASN A 363 24.48 -5.67 0.08
CA ASN A 363 23.56 -6.67 -0.47
C ASN A 363 22.74 -6.12 -1.65
N TYR A 364 22.29 -4.86 -1.60
CA TYR A 364 21.62 -4.22 -2.74
C TYR A 364 22.57 -3.97 -3.92
N VAL A 365 23.84 -3.65 -3.70
CA VAL A 365 24.85 -3.50 -4.77
C VAL A 365 25.17 -4.86 -5.42
N LEU A 366 25.30 -5.93 -4.63
CA LEU A 366 25.46 -7.29 -5.16
C LEU A 366 24.24 -7.75 -5.97
N LEU A 367 23.03 -7.46 -5.47
CA LEU A 367 21.79 -7.73 -6.19
C LEU A 367 21.72 -6.92 -7.50
N LEU A 368 22.01 -5.62 -7.47
CA LEU A 368 22.04 -4.76 -8.66
C LEU A 368 23.01 -5.31 -9.71
N LYS A 369 24.21 -5.72 -9.30
CA LYS A 369 25.18 -6.34 -10.21
C LYS A 369 24.62 -7.63 -10.82
N SER A 370 24.10 -8.54 -10.00
CA SER A 370 23.49 -9.79 -10.47
C SER A 370 22.34 -9.55 -11.47
N CYS A 371 21.52 -8.52 -11.23
CA CYS A 371 20.46 -8.15 -12.15
C CYS A 371 21.00 -7.60 -13.49
N LEU A 372 22.02 -6.73 -13.45
CA LEU A 372 22.69 -6.23 -14.66
C LEU A 372 23.38 -7.37 -15.44
N ASP A 373 24.03 -8.30 -14.75
CA ASP A 373 24.66 -9.50 -15.32
C ASP A 373 23.61 -10.38 -16.06
N THR A 374 22.33 -10.36 -15.67
CA THR A 374 21.24 -11.07 -16.37
C THR A 374 20.57 -10.32 -17.54
N VAL A 375 20.81 -9.01 -17.71
CA VAL A 375 20.15 -8.23 -18.78
C VAL A 375 20.56 -8.71 -20.20
N PRO A 376 21.84 -8.98 -20.52
CA PRO A 376 22.23 -9.47 -21.85
C PRO A 376 21.64 -10.85 -22.17
N GLU A 377 21.54 -11.73 -21.17
CA GLU A 377 20.95 -13.06 -21.33
C GLU A 377 19.44 -12.97 -21.60
N LEU A 378 18.74 -12.09 -20.89
CA LEU A 378 17.33 -11.78 -21.16
C LEU A 378 17.15 -11.19 -22.56
N GLU A 379 18.03 -10.28 -23.01
CA GLU A 379 17.95 -9.70 -24.34
C GLU A 379 18.10 -10.76 -25.43
N ALA A 380 19.09 -11.67 -25.29
CA ALA A 380 19.35 -12.76 -26.23
C ALA A 380 18.14 -13.70 -26.38
N ILE A 381 17.50 -14.09 -25.28
CA ILE A 381 16.30 -14.93 -25.30
C ILE A 381 15.11 -14.18 -25.92
N LEU A 382 14.98 -12.88 -25.66
CA LEU A 382 13.94 -12.03 -26.27
C LEU A 382 14.18 -11.71 -27.76
N VAL A 383 15.23 -12.26 -28.39
CA VAL A 383 15.42 -12.19 -29.85
C VAL A 383 14.39 -13.03 -30.60
N THR A 384 14.04 -14.23 -30.08
CA THR A 384 13.10 -15.15 -30.78
C THR A 384 11.65 -14.68 -30.71
N GLY A 385 11.28 -13.93 -29.68
CA GLY A 385 9.93 -13.36 -29.52
C GLY A 385 9.60 -12.34 -30.61
N THR A 386 8.55 -12.63 -31.38
CA THR A 386 8.07 -11.82 -32.52
C THR A 386 7.01 -10.79 -32.10
N HIS A 387 6.23 -11.06 -31.05
CA HIS A 387 5.14 -10.19 -30.64
C HIS A 387 5.65 -8.78 -30.25
N PRO A 388 4.93 -7.68 -30.59
CA PRO A 388 5.37 -6.30 -30.32
C PRO A 388 5.75 -6.01 -28.86
N PHE A 389 5.20 -6.75 -27.90
CA PHE A 389 5.59 -6.68 -26.49
C PHE A 389 7.08 -7.04 -26.26
N PHE A 390 7.55 -8.17 -26.81
CA PHE A 390 8.94 -8.60 -26.65
C PHE A 390 9.91 -7.72 -27.46
N VAL A 391 9.51 -7.29 -28.65
CA VAL A 391 10.24 -6.30 -29.46
C VAL A 391 10.39 -4.97 -28.70
N LYS A 392 9.33 -4.50 -28.02
CA LYS A 392 9.39 -3.30 -27.17
C LYS A 392 10.27 -3.49 -25.94
N MET A 393 10.18 -4.65 -25.27
CA MET A 393 11.02 -4.97 -24.12
C MET A 393 12.51 -4.97 -24.48
N ARG A 394 12.89 -5.67 -25.56
CA ARG A 394 14.25 -5.71 -26.11
C ARG A 394 14.80 -4.32 -26.48
N LYS A 395 13.95 -3.37 -26.90
CA LYS A 395 14.37 -1.97 -27.11
C LYS A 395 14.66 -1.22 -25.80
N VAL A 396 13.94 -1.51 -24.71
CA VAL A 396 14.14 -0.90 -23.39
C VAL A 396 15.33 -1.52 -22.65
N LEU A 397 15.67 -2.79 -22.89
CA LEU A 397 16.87 -3.42 -22.33
C LEU A 397 18.19 -2.94 -22.99
N ARG A 398 18.10 -2.20 -24.10
CA ARG A 398 19.24 -1.61 -24.83
C ARG A 398 19.47 -0.12 -24.57
N SER A 399 18.64 0.52 -23.74
CA SER A 399 18.59 1.97 -23.50
C SER A 399 18.90 2.35 -22.06
#